data_AF-A0A8H7HTT6-F1
#
_entry.id   AF-A0A8H7HTT6-F1
#
_cell.length_a   1.000
_cell.length_b   1.000
_cell.length_c   1.000
_cell.angle_alpha   90.00
_cell.angle_beta   90.00
_cell.angle_gamma   90.00
#
_symmetry.space_group_name_H-M   'P 1'
#
loop_
_entity.id
_entity.type
_entity.pdbx_description
1 polymer ?
#
loop_
_entity_poly.entity_id
_entity_poly.type
_entity_poly.pdbx_seq_one_letter_code
_entity_poly.pdbx_strand_id
1 'polypeptide(L)'
;MATKQAVGKFADHTKYHLAPKGDAVVVNPEISSGIPLVTAHRWPQPGSRPEIYATPATKASDPAQNPYWKRDARRHYPQLSVVTQSHLSQVLLGAPAAEAVAAPADDKSSVPANVSPPAPLELTEAIAKAANSTKAFSSTNLPPAPPFKRWAPKKQEDAPHDPTAYWPMSLYGGSV
;
A
#
# COMPACT_ATOMS: atom_id res chain seq x y z
N MET A 1 -16.81 13.18 -32.48
CA MET A 1 -17.13 11.85 -31.91
C MET A 1 -15.81 11.16 -31.60
N ALA A 2 -15.39 11.20 -30.33
CA ALA A 2 -14.10 10.66 -29.92
C ALA A 2 -14.16 9.14 -29.92
N THR A 3 -13.27 8.54 -30.71
CA THR A 3 -13.15 7.11 -30.91
C THR A 3 -12.70 6.44 -29.61
N LYS A 4 -13.43 5.37 -29.26
CA LYS A 4 -13.09 4.38 -28.23
C LYS A 4 -11.57 4.19 -28.13
N GLN A 5 -10.98 4.47 -26.97
CA GLN A 5 -9.85 3.63 -26.56
C GLN A 5 -10.44 2.26 -26.27
N ALA A 6 -10.53 1.44 -27.32
CA ALA A 6 -10.81 0.03 -27.19
C ALA A 6 -9.72 -0.54 -26.26
N VAL A 7 -10.08 -0.82 -25.00
CA VAL A 7 -9.46 -1.96 -24.32
C VAL A 7 -9.66 -3.12 -25.29
N GLY A 8 -8.56 -3.57 -25.87
CA GLY A 8 -8.49 -4.07 -27.25
C GLY A 8 -9.60 -5.04 -27.63
N LYS A 9 -10.28 -4.75 -28.74
CA LYS A 9 -11.03 -5.75 -29.48
C LYS A 9 -10.02 -6.77 -30.00
N PHE A 10 -10.02 -7.98 -29.42
CA PHE A 10 -9.19 -9.08 -29.89
C PHE A 10 -9.96 -9.90 -30.92
N ALA A 11 -9.31 -10.20 -32.05
CA ALA A 11 -9.89 -11.01 -33.11
C ALA A 11 -10.25 -12.41 -32.59
N ASP A 12 -11.36 -12.98 -33.08
CA ASP A 12 -11.95 -14.19 -32.50
C ASP A 12 -10.99 -15.41 -32.50
N HIS A 13 -10.26 -15.59 -33.60
CA HIS A 13 -9.25 -16.65 -33.75
C HIS A 13 -8.10 -16.60 -32.73
N THR A 14 -7.90 -15.46 -32.04
CA THR A 14 -6.89 -15.35 -30.97
C THR A 14 -7.39 -15.87 -29.62
N LYS A 15 -8.67 -16.25 -29.53
CA LYS A 15 -9.32 -16.69 -28.29
C LYS A 15 -9.39 -18.21 -28.22
N TYR A 16 -9.03 -18.78 -27.06
CA TYR A 16 -9.04 -20.21 -26.80
C TYR A 16 -10.45 -20.76 -26.54
N HIS A 17 -11.24 -20.86 -27.60
CA HIS A 17 -12.61 -21.35 -27.52
C HIS A 17 -13.02 -22.08 -28.81
N LEU A 18 -14.09 -22.86 -28.74
CA LEU A 18 -14.66 -23.54 -29.88
C LEU A 18 -15.36 -22.51 -30.78
N ALA A 19 -14.69 -22.16 -31.88
CA ALA A 19 -15.21 -21.22 -32.87
C ALA A 19 -16.24 -21.90 -33.78
N PRO A 20 -17.38 -21.24 -34.10
CA PRO A 20 -18.31 -21.73 -35.10
C PRO A 20 -17.67 -21.65 -36.49
N LYS A 21 -18.13 -22.51 -37.41
CA LYS A 21 -17.72 -22.45 -38.82
C LYS A 21 -18.72 -21.59 -39.60
N GLY A 22 -18.58 -20.27 -39.50
CA GLY A 22 -19.33 -19.27 -40.28
C GLY A 22 -19.98 -18.17 -39.41
N ASP A 23 -20.02 -16.94 -39.95
CA ASP A 23 -20.29 -15.72 -39.15
C ASP A 23 -21.54 -14.94 -39.60
N ALA A 24 -22.32 -15.47 -40.54
CA ALA A 24 -23.36 -14.72 -41.27
C ALA A 24 -24.54 -14.20 -40.42
N VAL A 25 -24.75 -14.73 -39.20
CA VAL A 25 -25.90 -14.39 -38.33
C VAL A 25 -25.46 -13.81 -36.97
N VAL A 26 -24.15 -13.56 -36.79
CA VAL A 26 -23.61 -13.12 -35.49
C VAL A 26 -23.58 -11.59 -35.42
N VAL A 27 -24.24 -11.01 -34.41
CA VAL A 27 -24.30 -9.54 -34.19
C VAL A 27 -22.91 -8.95 -33.93
N ASN A 28 -22.05 -9.67 -33.23
CA ASN A 28 -20.66 -9.29 -32.98
C ASN A 28 -19.73 -10.48 -33.25
N PRO A 29 -19.07 -10.55 -34.43
CA PRO A 29 -18.19 -11.67 -34.78
C PRO A 29 -16.92 -11.71 -33.93
N GLU A 30 -16.61 -10.65 -33.18
CA GLU A 30 -15.49 -10.64 -32.25
C GLU A 30 -15.86 -11.27 -30.89
N ILE A 31 -17.07 -11.77 -30.64
CA ILE A 31 -17.44 -12.35 -29.34
C ILE A 31 -17.14 -13.85 -29.28
N SER A 32 -16.63 -14.31 -28.14
CA SER A 32 -16.37 -15.73 -27.92
C SER A 32 -17.66 -16.51 -27.62
N SER A 33 -17.76 -17.75 -28.11
CA SER A 33 -18.80 -18.72 -27.72
C SER A 33 -18.73 -19.17 -26.25
N GLY A 34 -17.62 -18.92 -25.55
CA GLY A 34 -17.45 -19.31 -24.14
C GLY A 34 -17.22 -20.81 -23.90
N ILE A 35 -17.17 -21.63 -24.95
CA ILE A 35 -16.89 -23.07 -24.86
C ILE A 35 -15.36 -23.26 -24.97
N PRO A 36 -14.67 -23.76 -23.93
CA PRO A 36 -13.23 -23.93 -23.97
C PRO A 36 -12.80 -25.06 -24.92
N LEU A 37 -11.63 -24.92 -25.55
CA LEU A 37 -11.04 -25.97 -26.37
C LEU A 37 -10.54 -27.13 -25.49
N VAL A 38 -11.05 -28.34 -25.71
CA VAL A 38 -10.72 -29.54 -24.92
C VAL A 38 -9.22 -29.88 -24.97
N THR A 39 -8.56 -29.57 -26.09
CA THR A 39 -7.13 -29.84 -26.31
C THR A 39 -6.19 -28.87 -25.60
N ALA A 40 -6.67 -27.69 -25.21
CA ALA A 40 -5.87 -26.65 -24.57
C ALA A 40 -6.26 -26.40 -23.11
N HIS A 41 -7.55 -26.56 -22.78
CA HIS A 41 -8.06 -26.31 -21.45
C HIS A 41 -7.91 -27.57 -20.58
N ARG A 42 -7.07 -27.48 -19.53
CA ARG A 42 -6.83 -28.56 -18.56
C ARG A 42 -6.24 -29.84 -19.21
N TRP A 43 -5.45 -29.67 -20.26
CA TRP A 43 -4.74 -30.74 -20.93
C TRP A 43 -3.24 -30.41 -21.00
N PRO A 44 -2.33 -31.28 -20.50
CA PRO A 44 -2.58 -32.52 -19.76
C PRO A 44 -3.34 -32.31 -18.45
N GLN A 45 -4.00 -33.36 -17.95
CA GLN A 45 -4.66 -33.31 -16.65
C GLN A 45 -3.67 -32.94 -15.54
N PRO A 46 -4.07 -32.17 -14.51
CA PRO A 46 -3.16 -31.71 -13.46
C PRO A 46 -2.30 -32.80 -12.79
N GLY A 47 -2.84 -34.02 -12.65
CA GLY A 47 -2.14 -35.17 -12.06
C GLY A 47 -1.20 -35.94 -13.01
N SER A 48 -1.13 -35.56 -14.28
CA SER A 48 -0.26 -36.20 -15.29
C SER A 48 0.59 -35.18 -16.04
N ARG A 49 0.88 -34.04 -15.40
CA ARG A 49 1.80 -33.06 -15.98
C ARG A 49 3.23 -33.63 -15.92
N PRO A 50 4.01 -33.54 -17.00
CA PRO A 50 5.40 -34.04 -17.02
C PRO A 50 6.36 -33.12 -16.25
N GLU A 51 5.94 -31.91 -15.91
CA GLU A 51 6.73 -30.94 -15.16
C GLU A 51 7.01 -31.42 -13.74
N ILE A 52 8.30 -31.48 -13.37
CA ILE A 52 8.71 -31.78 -12.00
C ILE A 52 8.69 -30.48 -11.21
N TYR A 53 7.89 -30.45 -10.14
CA TYR A 53 7.86 -29.29 -9.24
C TYR A 53 9.20 -29.16 -8.51
N ALA A 54 9.86 -28.03 -8.70
CA ALA A 54 10.95 -27.58 -7.86
C ALA A 54 10.49 -26.36 -7.07
N THR A 55 10.71 -26.38 -5.76
CA THR A 55 10.44 -25.22 -4.91
C THR A 55 11.30 -24.03 -5.36
N PRO A 56 10.71 -22.85 -5.65
CA PRO A 56 11.50 -21.71 -6.10
C PRO A 56 12.48 -21.29 -4.99
N ALA A 57 13.76 -21.17 -5.37
CA ALA A 57 14.77 -20.71 -4.43
C ALA A 57 14.55 -19.22 -4.11
N THR A 58 14.48 -18.90 -2.83
CA THR A 58 14.47 -17.52 -2.35
C THR A 58 15.79 -17.24 -1.61
N LYS A 59 16.05 -15.99 -1.21
CA LYS A 59 17.19 -15.70 -0.32
C LYS A 59 17.15 -16.54 0.98
N ALA A 60 15.97 -17.00 1.37
CA ALA A 60 15.80 -17.87 2.52
C ALA A 60 16.24 -19.33 2.30
N SER A 61 16.61 -19.73 1.07
CA SER A 61 17.04 -21.09 0.72
C SER A 61 18.56 -21.28 0.78
N ASP A 62 19.36 -20.24 1.02
CA ASP A 62 20.83 -20.35 1.12
C ASP A 62 21.21 -21.25 2.33
N PRO A 63 22.03 -22.31 2.14
CA PRO A 63 22.46 -23.20 3.21
C PRO A 63 23.60 -22.62 4.08
N ALA A 64 24.37 -21.65 3.59
CA ALA A 64 25.61 -21.21 4.26
C ALA A 64 25.44 -19.93 5.09
N GLN A 65 24.95 -18.84 4.50
CA GLN A 65 24.98 -17.50 5.11
C GLN A 65 23.60 -17.04 5.57
N ASN A 66 22.83 -17.94 6.17
CA ASN A 66 21.40 -17.74 6.36
C ASN A 66 20.88 -18.11 7.77
N PRO A 67 21.44 -17.50 8.83
CA PRO A 67 20.97 -17.78 10.18
C PRO A 67 19.54 -17.28 10.39
N TYR A 68 18.71 -18.07 11.08
CA TYR A 68 17.28 -17.78 11.27
C TYR A 68 17.02 -16.46 12.02
N TRP A 69 17.87 -16.09 12.98
CA TRP A 69 17.66 -14.87 13.78
C TRP A 69 17.73 -13.58 12.94
N LYS A 70 18.52 -13.53 11.85
CA LYS A 70 18.59 -12.34 10.96
C LYS A 70 17.33 -12.15 10.10
N ARG A 71 16.58 -13.22 9.86
CA ARG A 71 15.36 -13.23 9.03
C ARG A 71 14.08 -13.29 9.87
N ASP A 72 14.20 -13.36 11.20
CA ASP A 72 13.05 -13.51 12.10
C ASP A 72 12.30 -12.18 12.24
N ALA A 73 11.45 -11.86 11.26
CA ALA A 73 10.60 -10.66 11.30
C ALA A 73 9.57 -10.70 12.44
N ARG A 74 9.23 -11.88 12.97
CA ARG A 74 8.27 -12.03 14.06
C ARG A 74 8.79 -11.47 15.38
N ARG A 75 10.10 -11.56 15.63
CA ARG A 75 10.73 -11.00 16.84
C ARG A 75 11.22 -9.56 16.65
N HIS A 76 11.45 -9.13 15.41
CA HIS A 76 11.82 -7.75 15.08
C HIS A 76 10.59 -6.89 14.78
N TYR A 77 9.54 -7.00 15.60
CA TYR A 77 8.36 -6.17 15.44
C TYR A 77 8.63 -4.74 15.96
N PRO A 78 8.09 -3.70 15.31
CA PRO A 78 8.20 -2.33 15.83
C PRO A 78 7.44 -2.21 17.16
N GLN A 79 8.09 -1.62 18.16
CA GLN A 79 7.48 -1.38 19.46
C GLN A 79 6.45 -0.24 19.38
N LEU A 80 5.39 -0.35 20.16
CA LEU A 80 4.37 0.70 20.27
C LEU A 80 4.90 1.84 21.15
N SER A 81 5.03 3.03 20.58
CA SER A 81 5.39 4.24 21.32
C SER A 81 4.15 4.92 21.90
N VAL A 82 4.10 5.11 23.22
CA VAL A 82 3.03 5.86 23.91
C VAL A 82 3.58 7.22 24.35
N VAL A 83 2.91 8.30 23.95
CA VAL A 83 3.29 9.67 24.33
C VAL A 83 2.29 10.21 25.35
N THR A 84 2.74 10.47 26.58
CA THR A 84 1.94 11.12 27.62
C THR A 84 2.08 12.64 27.57
N GLN A 85 1.17 13.35 28.22
CA GLN A 85 1.20 14.81 28.31
C GLN A 85 2.51 15.34 28.94
N SER A 86 3.02 14.66 29.97
CA SER A 86 4.30 15.00 30.63
C SER A 86 5.51 14.75 29.73
N HIS A 87 5.50 13.65 28.98
CA HIS A 87 6.56 13.36 28.01
C HIS A 87 6.58 14.41 26.89
N LEU A 88 5.41 14.82 26.40
CA LEU A 88 5.29 15.84 25.36
C LEU A 88 5.80 17.21 25.85
N SER A 89 5.43 17.62 27.08
CA SER A 89 5.84 18.93 27.61
C SER A 89 7.36 19.05 27.79
N GLN A 90 8.03 17.95 28.16
CA GLN A 90 9.50 17.87 28.21
C GLN A 90 10.14 18.03 26.83
N VAL A 91 9.62 17.30 25.83
CA VAL A 91 10.12 17.38 24.45
C VAL A 91 9.98 18.80 23.89
N LEU A 92 8.84 19.47 24.14
CA LEU A 92 8.59 20.83 23.65
C LEU A 92 9.55 21.88 24.23
N LEU A 93 9.99 21.72 25.47
CA LEU A 93 10.88 22.67 26.16
C LEU A 93 12.36 22.48 25.80
N GLY A 94 12.67 21.60 24.84
CA GLY A 94 14.02 21.40 24.36
C GLY A 94 14.81 20.39 25.19
N ALA A 95 14.17 19.31 25.67
CA ALA A 95 14.88 18.09 26.02
C ALA A 95 15.06 17.22 24.76
N PRO A 96 16.20 17.30 24.03
CA PRO A 96 16.60 16.21 23.19
C PRO A 96 17.46 15.28 24.03
N ALA A 97 16.93 14.13 24.35
CA ALA A 97 17.72 12.95 24.06
C ALA A 97 16.78 11.98 23.38
N ALA A 98 16.80 11.99 22.04
CA ALA A 98 16.91 10.69 21.40
C ALA A 98 18.02 9.98 22.19
N GLU A 99 17.67 8.95 22.95
CA GLU A 99 18.64 8.21 23.77
C GLU A 99 19.84 7.95 22.86
N ALA A 100 20.92 8.70 23.08
CA ALA A 100 22.19 8.33 22.53
C ALA A 100 22.46 7.01 23.24
N VAL A 101 22.24 5.91 22.53
CA VAL A 101 22.61 4.58 23.01
C VAL A 101 24.11 4.67 23.29
N ALA A 102 24.46 4.88 24.55
CA ALA A 102 25.84 4.94 24.97
C ALA A 102 26.44 3.57 24.63
N ALA A 103 27.59 3.57 23.95
CA ALA A 103 28.36 2.36 23.76
C ALA A 103 28.63 1.73 25.13
N PRO A 104 28.56 0.39 25.28
CA PRO A 104 28.74 -0.23 26.57
C PRO A 104 30.18 0.03 27.04
N ALA A 105 30.32 0.81 28.10
CA ALA A 105 31.54 0.85 28.88
C ALA A 105 31.39 -0.21 29.97
N ASP A 106 32.31 -1.18 29.98
CA ASP A 106 32.51 -2.07 31.11
C ASP A 106 32.77 -1.20 32.35
N ASP A 107 32.13 -1.55 33.46
CA ASP A 107 32.19 -0.89 34.78
C ASP A 107 31.26 0.32 35.00
N LYS A 108 29.96 0.04 35.11
CA LYS A 108 29.14 0.23 36.34
C LYS A 108 27.66 0.10 36.00
N SER A 109 26.99 -0.83 36.69
CA SER A 109 25.54 -1.05 36.65
C SER A 109 24.76 0.06 37.38
N SER A 110 24.95 1.33 36.99
CA SER A 110 23.96 2.35 37.33
C SER A 110 22.92 2.35 36.23
N VAL A 111 21.74 1.78 36.50
CA VAL A 111 20.51 2.18 35.81
C VAL A 111 20.53 3.71 35.83
N PRO A 112 20.53 4.41 34.67
CA PRO A 112 20.38 5.86 34.70
C PRO A 112 19.08 6.11 35.45
N ALA A 113 19.18 6.73 36.63
CA ALA A 113 18.02 7.11 37.39
C ALA A 113 17.11 7.85 36.41
N ASN A 114 15.87 7.38 36.28
CA ASN A 114 14.82 8.10 35.57
C ASN A 114 14.91 9.52 36.12
N VAL A 115 15.43 10.47 35.30
CA VAL A 115 15.67 11.83 35.74
C VAL A 115 14.32 12.30 36.20
N SER A 116 14.14 12.40 37.53
CA SER A 116 12.88 12.84 38.12
C SER A 116 12.53 14.11 37.37
N PRO A 117 11.40 14.14 36.64
CA PRO A 117 11.03 15.32 35.89
C PRO A 117 11.13 16.52 36.82
N PRO A 118 11.81 17.61 36.42
CA PRO A 118 11.54 18.90 37.05
C PRO A 118 10.01 19.08 37.01
N ALA A 119 9.44 19.56 38.12
CA ALA A 119 8.02 19.65 38.45
C ALA A 119 7.08 19.63 37.23
N PRO A 120 5.95 18.88 37.26
CA PRO A 120 5.07 18.71 36.10
C PRO A 120 4.68 20.08 35.56
N LEU A 121 5.39 20.53 34.52
CA LEU A 121 5.01 21.71 33.79
C LEU A 121 3.78 21.30 33.01
N GLU A 122 2.67 21.94 33.33
CA GLU A 122 1.43 21.78 32.61
C GLU A 122 1.70 21.99 31.13
N LEU A 123 1.14 21.11 30.29
CA LEU A 123 1.36 21.13 28.84
C LEU A 123 1.04 22.50 28.25
N THR A 124 0.05 23.18 28.82
CA THR A 124 -0.37 24.53 28.43
C THR A 124 0.76 25.55 28.58
N GLU A 125 1.51 25.52 29.69
CA GLU A 125 2.64 26.42 29.92
C GLU A 125 3.82 26.10 28.98
N ALA A 126 4.06 24.82 28.74
CA ALA A 126 5.10 24.38 27.81
C ALA A 126 4.79 24.82 26.37
N ILE A 127 3.53 24.69 25.94
CA ILE A 127 3.07 25.18 24.64
C ILE A 127 3.20 26.71 24.56
N ALA A 128 2.80 27.45 25.60
CA ALA A 128 2.93 28.90 25.61
C ALA A 128 4.39 29.36 25.49
N LYS A 129 5.31 28.68 26.20
CA LYS A 129 6.76 28.93 26.08
C LYS A 129 7.27 28.59 24.67
N ALA A 130 6.92 27.42 24.13
CA ALA A 130 7.33 26.99 22.79
C ALA A 130 6.78 27.91 21.68
N ALA A 131 5.52 28.33 21.77
CA ALA A 131 4.91 29.24 20.82
C ALA A 131 5.67 30.58 20.74
N ASN A 132 6.12 31.09 21.90
CA ASN A 132 6.87 32.34 21.99
C ASN A 132 8.33 32.19 21.53
N SER A 133 8.98 31.06 21.82
CA SER A 133 10.41 30.86 21.50
C SER A 133 10.67 30.42 20.06
N THR A 134 9.84 29.54 19.50
CA THR A 134 10.16 28.81 18.26
C THR A 134 9.13 28.97 17.14
N LYS A 135 8.02 29.71 17.34
CA LYS A 135 6.95 29.94 16.35
C LYS A 135 6.73 28.73 15.42
N ALA A 136 6.28 27.62 16.00
CA ALA A 136 6.21 26.31 15.33
C ALA A 136 5.44 26.34 14.00
N PHE A 137 4.46 27.23 13.84
CA PHE A 137 3.70 27.40 12.61
C PHE A 137 3.67 28.87 12.17
N SER A 138 3.79 29.11 10.88
CA SER A 138 3.75 30.43 10.25
C SER A 138 3.07 30.35 8.87
N SER A 139 2.84 31.48 8.21
CA SER A 139 2.30 31.48 6.83
C SER A 139 3.17 30.70 5.84
N THR A 140 4.46 30.57 6.13
CA THR A 140 5.41 29.78 5.34
C THR A 140 5.60 28.36 5.90
N ASN A 141 5.34 28.15 7.20
CA ASN A 141 5.43 26.85 7.87
C ASN A 141 4.03 26.36 8.33
N LEU A 142 3.25 25.86 7.38
CA LEU A 142 1.92 25.31 7.62
C LEU A 142 2.01 24.04 8.48
N PRO A 143 0.96 23.70 9.25
CA PRO A 143 0.91 22.43 9.97
C PRO A 143 1.02 21.24 8.99
N PRO A 144 1.65 20.13 9.41
CA PRO A 144 1.84 18.98 8.55
C PRO A 144 0.49 18.42 8.08
N ALA A 145 0.35 18.23 6.77
CA ALA A 145 -0.80 17.56 6.19
C ALA A 145 -0.68 16.04 6.40
N PRO A 146 -1.80 15.33 6.58
CA PRO A 146 -1.73 13.91 6.80
C PRO A 146 -1.29 13.14 5.54
N PRO A 147 -0.50 12.06 5.69
CA PRO A 147 0.17 11.38 4.58
C PRO A 147 -0.75 10.38 3.87
N PHE A 148 -1.83 10.85 3.22
CA PHE A 148 -2.72 9.98 2.45
C PHE A 148 -2.58 10.23 0.95
N LYS A 149 -2.66 9.17 0.14
CA LYS A 149 -2.84 9.29 -1.31
C LYS A 149 -4.20 9.89 -1.60
N ARG A 150 -4.23 11.05 -2.27
CA ARG A 150 -5.48 11.70 -2.68
C ARG A 150 -6.13 10.92 -3.81
N TRP A 151 -7.45 10.74 -3.73
CA TRP A 151 -8.22 10.14 -4.82
C TRP A 151 -8.20 11.06 -6.05
N ALA A 152 -7.92 10.49 -7.21
CA ALA A 152 -7.90 11.19 -8.49
C ALA A 152 -9.06 10.66 -9.37
N PRO A 153 -10.19 11.39 -9.47
CA PRO A 153 -11.35 10.93 -10.22
C PRO A 153 -11.03 10.91 -11.72
N LYS A 154 -11.30 9.78 -12.37
CA LYS A 154 -11.29 9.66 -13.84
C LYS A 154 -12.72 9.54 -14.33
N LYS A 155 -13.08 10.34 -15.34
CA LYS A 155 -14.40 10.25 -15.97
C LYS A 155 -14.60 8.84 -16.53
N GLN A 156 -15.73 8.22 -16.19
CA GLN A 156 -16.15 6.92 -16.70
C GLN A 156 -17.20 7.10 -17.80
N GLU A 157 -17.51 6.02 -18.50
CA GLU A 157 -18.67 5.98 -19.39
C GLU A 157 -19.95 6.22 -18.58
N ASP A 158 -20.90 6.93 -19.17
CA ASP A 158 -22.18 7.19 -18.54
C ASP A 158 -22.95 5.88 -18.38
N ALA A 159 -23.81 5.80 -17.36
CA ALA A 159 -24.65 4.61 -17.16
C ALA A 159 -25.50 4.35 -18.41
N PRO A 160 -25.86 3.08 -18.72
CA PRO A 160 -26.73 2.78 -19.85
C PRO A 160 -28.01 3.63 -19.82
N HIS A 161 -28.20 4.48 -20.82
CA HIS A 161 -29.35 5.36 -20.96
C HIS A 161 -29.80 5.42 -22.43
N ASP A 162 -31.05 5.84 -22.64
CA ASP A 162 -31.58 6.09 -23.99
C ASP A 162 -30.79 7.23 -24.64
N PRO A 163 -30.32 7.10 -25.91
CA PRO A 163 -29.56 8.14 -26.60
C PRO A 163 -30.23 9.51 -26.68
N THR A 164 -31.56 9.55 -26.56
CA THR A 164 -32.35 10.79 -26.65
C THR A 164 -32.76 11.34 -25.29
N ALA A 165 -32.50 10.61 -24.21
CA ALA A 165 -32.83 11.06 -22.86
C ALA A 165 -31.81 12.10 -22.37
N TYR A 166 -32.33 13.17 -21.75
CA TYR A 166 -31.49 14.13 -21.03
C TYR A 166 -30.86 13.45 -19.80
N TRP A 167 -29.53 13.32 -19.79
CA TRP A 167 -28.78 12.67 -18.73
C TRP A 167 -27.73 13.61 -18.09
N PRO A 168 -28.06 14.29 -16.98
CA PRO A 168 -27.17 15.27 -16.35
C PRO A 168 -26.10 14.67 -15.43
N MET A 169 -26.04 13.33 -15.29
CA MET A 169 -25.14 12.66 -14.34
C MET A 169 -23.84 12.25 -15.03
N SER A 170 -22.71 12.82 -14.59
CA SER A 170 -21.37 12.39 -15.01
C SER A 170 -20.78 11.41 -13.99
N LEU A 171 -20.38 10.23 -14.45
CA LEU A 171 -19.76 9.23 -13.59
C LEU A 171 -18.24 9.46 -13.50
N TYR A 172 -17.73 9.48 -12.28
CA TYR A 172 -16.30 9.54 -12.00
C TYR A 172 -15.91 8.35 -11.12
N GLY A 173 -14.91 7.60 -11.56
CA GLY A 173 -14.37 6.44 -10.87
C GLY A 173 -12.85 6.47 -10.85
N GLY A 174 -12.23 5.72 -9.95
CA GLY A 174 -10.79 5.50 -9.96
C GLY A 174 -10.50 4.02 -9.73
N SER A 175 -9.51 3.48 -10.44
CA SER A 175 -8.86 2.25 -9.99
C SER A 175 -8.12 2.60 -8.70
N VAL A 176 -8.55 2.07 -7.57
CA VAL A 176 -7.76 2.10 -6.33
C VAL A 176 -6.41 1.42 -6.59
#